data_AF-A0A939IQM2-F1
#
_entry.id   AF-A0A939IQM2-F1
#
_cell.length_a   1.000
_cell.length_b   1.000
_cell.length_c   1.000
_cell.angle_alpha   90.00
_cell.angle_beta   90.00
_cell.angle_gamma   90.00
#
_symmetry.space_group_name_H-M   'P 1'
#
loop_
_entity.id
_entity.type
_entity.pdbx_description
1 polymer ?
#
loop_
_entity_poly.entity_id
_entity_poly.type
_entity_poly.pdbx_seq_one_letter_code
_entity_poly.pdbx_strand_id
1 'polypeptide(L)'
;MTKTQFRMLAGIGLILFLLVFLMLVPTPKLITYERSNVVSKGVYWRGFGESGMLLDANASFVKIDPSTQYLHVCYEFEKGDSCQQYRVIETQGLLAVIRHLL
;
A
#
# COMPACT_ATOMS: atom_id res chain seq x y z
N MET A 1 -45.93 -2.96 4.32
CA MET A 1 -44.51 -3.35 4.22
C MET A 1 -44.21 -4.32 5.36
N THR A 2 -43.90 -5.59 5.08
CA THR A 2 -43.70 -6.62 6.12
C THR A 2 -42.33 -6.46 6.78
N LYS A 3 -42.22 -6.75 8.09
CA LYS A 3 -40.95 -6.67 8.86
C LYS A 3 -39.78 -7.40 8.17
N THR A 4 -40.07 -8.48 7.45
CA THR A 4 -39.09 -9.26 6.68
C THR A 4 -38.51 -8.50 5.49
N GLN A 5 -39.32 -7.73 4.75
CA GLN A 5 -38.88 -6.91 3.62
C GLN A 5 -37.96 -5.77 4.08
N PHE A 6 -38.25 -5.16 5.24
CA PHE A 6 -37.42 -4.12 5.82
C PHE A 6 -36.04 -4.65 6.28
N ARG A 7 -35.98 -5.85 6.88
CA ARG A 7 -34.71 -6.49 7.28
C ARG A 7 -33.83 -6.84 6.09
N MET A 8 -34.41 -7.30 4.98
CA MET A 8 -33.66 -7.56 3.73
C MET A 8 -33.06 -6.28 3.15
N LEU A 9 -33.86 -5.21 3.01
CA LEU A 9 -33.39 -3.93 2.48
C LEU A 9 -32.28 -3.33 3.35
N ALA A 10 -32.40 -3.43 4.68
CA ALA A 10 -31.37 -2.99 5.60
C ALA A 10 -30.07 -3.80 5.45
N GLY A 11 -30.16 -5.12 5.27
CA GLY A 11 -29.00 -5.99 5.04
C GLY A 11 -28.27 -5.68 3.73
N ILE A 12 -29.02 -5.49 2.63
CA ILE A 12 -28.45 -5.10 1.34
C ILE A 12 -27.77 -3.74 1.44
N GLY A 13 -28.41 -2.77 2.12
CA GLY A 13 -27.84 -1.45 2.36
C GLY A 13 -26.51 -1.52 3.13
N LEU A 14 -26.42 -2.37 4.16
CA LEU A 14 -25.18 -2.56 4.92
C LEU A 14 -24.05 -3.16 4.06
N ILE A 15 -24.36 -4.16 3.22
CA ILE A 15 -23.37 -4.78 2.33
C ILE A 15 -22.84 -3.77 1.31
N LEU A 16 -23.73 -3.00 0.68
CA LEU A 16 -23.35 -1.93 -0.24
C LEU A 16 -22.46 -0.90 0.44
N PHE A 17 -22.81 -0.48 1.65
CA PHE A 17 -22.00 0.45 2.44
C PHE A 17 -20.59 -0.09 2.71
N LEU A 18 -20.47 -1.36 3.11
CA LEU A 18 -19.18 -2.01 3.35
C LEU A 18 -18.33 -2.13 2.08
N LEU A 19 -18.94 -2.44 0.94
CA LEU A 19 -18.23 -2.52 -0.35
C LEU A 19 -17.69 -1.16 -0.78
N VAL A 20 -18.48 -0.09 -0.63
CA VAL A 20 -18.03 1.28 -0.91
C VAL A 20 -16.90 1.67 0.03
N PHE A 21 -17.03 1.35 1.31
CA PHE A 21 -15.98 1.60 2.30
C PHE A 21 -14.66 0.91 1.92
N LEU A 22 -14.72 -0.36 1.52
CA LEU A 22 -13.53 -1.12 1.09
C LEU A 22 -12.85 -0.52 -0.14
N MET A 23 -13.59 0.08 -1.07
CA MET A 23 -12.99 0.75 -2.24
C MET A 23 -12.25 2.05 -1.89
N LEU A 24 -12.60 2.70 -0.77
CA LEU A 24 -11.96 3.94 -0.32
C LEU A 24 -10.67 3.68 0.45
N VAL A 25 -10.47 2.47 0.98
CA VAL A 25 -9.27 2.14 1.77
C VAL A 25 -8.08 1.91 0.83
N PRO A 26 -6.98 2.69 0.97
CA PRO A 26 -5.78 2.50 0.18
C PRO A 26 -5.16 1.14 0.50
N THR A 27 -5.11 0.26 -0.50
CA THR A 27 -4.60 -1.10 -0.34
C THR A 27 -3.08 -1.16 -0.48
N PRO A 28 -2.40 -2.07 0.23
CA PRO A 28 -0.98 -2.31 0.01
C PRO A 28 -0.71 -2.90 -1.39
N LYS A 29 0.50 -2.68 -1.88
CA LYS A 29 0.98 -3.13 -3.19
C LYS A 29 2.34 -3.82 -3.03
N LEU A 30 2.59 -4.83 -3.84
CA LEU A 30 3.91 -5.44 -3.92
C LEU A 30 4.73 -4.67 -4.95
N ILE A 31 5.86 -4.10 -4.54
CA ILE A 31 6.74 -3.36 -5.45
C ILE A 31 8.05 -4.11 -5.63
N THR A 32 8.52 -4.19 -6.87
CA THR A 32 9.86 -4.66 -7.22
C THR A 32 10.71 -3.44 -7.51
N TYR A 33 11.84 -3.28 -6.85
CA TYR A 33 12.70 -2.11 -6.99
C TYR A 33 14.18 -2.49 -7.04
N GLU A 34 14.99 -1.63 -7.65
CA GLU A 34 16.40 -1.90 -7.93
C GLU A 34 17.30 -0.74 -7.55
N ARG A 35 18.50 -1.08 -7.05
CA ARG A 35 19.63 -0.17 -6.91
C ARG A 35 20.94 -0.90 -7.12
N SER A 36 21.83 -0.34 -7.92
CA SER A 36 23.18 -0.91 -8.17
C SER A 36 23.17 -2.38 -8.62
N ASN A 37 22.25 -2.75 -9.51
CA ASN A 37 22.01 -4.13 -9.98
C ASN A 37 21.51 -5.12 -8.90
N VAL A 38 21.12 -4.64 -7.72
CA VAL A 38 20.44 -5.44 -6.70
C VAL A 38 18.94 -5.20 -6.83
N VAL A 39 18.20 -6.27 -7.10
CA VAL A 39 16.74 -6.26 -7.22
C VAL A 39 16.11 -6.82 -5.95
N SER A 40 15.18 -6.05 -5.39
CA SER A 40 14.45 -6.40 -4.18
C SER A 40 12.95 -6.29 -4.39
N LYS A 41 12.19 -6.96 -3.54
CA LYS A 41 10.73 -6.83 -3.46
C LYS A 41 10.35 -6.42 -2.06
N GLY A 42 9.32 -5.58 -1.95
CA GLY A 42 8.79 -5.15 -0.67
C GLY A 42 7.31 -4.79 -0.76
N VAL A 43 6.63 -4.81 0.39
CA VAL A 43 5.21 -4.48 0.45
C VAL A 43 5.08 -3.00 0.79
N TYR A 44 4.72 -2.21 -0.21
CA TYR A 44 4.49 -0.78 -0.05
C TYR A 44 3.05 -0.48 0.31
N TRP A 45 2.85 0.28 1.38
CA TRP A 45 1.54 0.80 1.77
C TRP A 45 1.60 2.31 1.97
N ARG A 46 0.90 3.05 1.12
CA ARG A 46 0.79 4.51 1.24
C ARG A 46 -0.09 4.95 2.41
N GLY A 47 -1.03 4.10 2.85
CA GLY A 47 -2.11 4.56 3.71
C GLY A 47 -2.83 5.76 3.10
N PHE A 48 -3.40 6.61 3.95
CA PHE A 48 -4.11 7.83 3.54
C PHE A 48 -3.19 9.07 3.45
N GLY A 49 -1.89 8.91 3.70
CA GLY A 49 -0.92 10.00 3.74
C GLY A 49 -0.25 10.34 2.41
N GLU A 50 0.64 11.33 2.43
CA GLU A 50 1.48 11.67 1.27
C GLU A 50 2.71 10.77 1.11
N SER A 51 3.18 10.22 2.23
CA SER A 51 4.19 9.18 2.33
C SER A 51 3.55 7.84 2.70
N GLY A 52 4.27 6.77 2.44
CA GLY A 52 3.91 5.42 2.85
C GLY A 52 5.00 4.77 3.68
N MET A 53 4.86 3.47 3.81
CA MET A 53 5.78 2.58 4.52
C MET A 53 6.09 1.36 3.65
N LEU A 54 7.29 0.83 3.80
CA LEU A 54 7.65 -0.52 3.37
C LEU A 54 7.43 -1.42 4.59
N LEU A 55 6.47 -2.34 4.52
CA LEU A 55 6.10 -3.17 5.68
C LEU A 55 7.21 -4.16 6.09
N ASP A 56 8.17 -4.37 5.22
CA ASP A 56 9.34 -5.24 5.37
C ASP A 56 10.62 -4.49 5.76
N ALA A 57 10.59 -3.15 5.86
CA ALA A 57 11.76 -2.33 6.19
C ALA A 57 11.47 -1.35 7.32
N ASN A 58 12.46 -1.11 8.19
CA ASN A 58 12.37 -0.12 9.26
C ASN A 58 12.76 1.29 8.75
N ALA A 59 12.09 1.75 7.70
CA ALA A 59 12.31 3.06 7.10
C ALA A 59 11.44 4.12 7.80
N SER A 60 12.00 5.29 8.09
CA SER A 60 11.28 6.41 8.69
C SER A 60 10.39 7.12 7.66
N PHE A 61 10.77 7.10 6.39
CA PHE A 61 9.99 7.71 5.31
C PHE A 61 10.10 6.89 4.02
N VAL A 62 8.96 6.64 3.37
CA VAL A 62 8.93 6.01 2.05
C VAL A 62 7.99 6.76 1.13
N LYS A 63 8.42 7.10 -0.09
CA LYS A 63 7.55 7.71 -1.10
C LYS A 63 7.92 7.23 -2.50
N ILE A 64 6.93 6.87 -3.29
CA ILE A 64 7.10 6.64 -4.73
C ILE A 64 6.75 7.95 -5.43
N ASP A 65 7.69 8.47 -6.22
CA ASP A 65 7.42 9.58 -7.12
C ASP A 65 6.63 9.06 -8.35
N PRO A 66 5.38 9.51 -8.54
CA PRO A 66 4.55 9.02 -9.64
C PRO A 66 5.09 9.41 -11.02
N SER A 67 5.88 10.49 -11.10
CA SER A 67 6.41 11.01 -12.36
C SER A 67 7.67 10.28 -12.83
N THR A 68 8.54 9.92 -11.89
CA THR A 68 9.85 9.31 -12.19
C THR A 68 9.89 7.81 -11.91
N GLN A 69 8.90 7.25 -11.20
CA GLN A 69 8.88 5.85 -10.73
C GLN A 69 10.09 5.52 -9.85
N TYR A 70 10.62 6.50 -9.11
CA TYR A 70 11.62 6.26 -8.08
C TYR A 70 10.96 6.12 -6.71
N LEU A 71 11.41 5.10 -5.97
CA LEU A 71 11.13 4.87 -4.57
C LEU A 71 12.20 5.56 -3.74
N HIS A 72 11.80 6.54 -2.95
CA HIS A 72 12.64 7.22 -1.98
C HIS A 72 12.43 6.57 -0.62
N VAL A 73 13.50 6.10 0.00
CA VAL A 73 13.49 5.46 1.32
C VAL A 73 14.49 6.20 2.21
N CYS A 74 14.02 6.78 3.31
CA CYS A 74 14.88 7.40 4.32
C CYS A 74 14.87 6.60 5.60
N TYR A 75 16.02 6.57 6.25
CA TYR A 75 16.22 5.96 7.56
C TYR A 75 16.72 7.04 8.51
N GLU A 76 16.13 7.09 9.70
CA GLU A 76 16.55 7.98 10.77
C GLU A 76 17.76 7.37 11.48
N PHE A 77 18.84 8.13 11.55
CA PHE A 77 20.04 7.76 12.30
C PHE A 77 20.40 8.87 13.28
N GLU A 78 21.14 8.55 14.34
CA GLU A 78 21.56 9.53 15.36
C GLU A 78 22.32 10.75 14.80
N LYS A 79 22.90 10.63 13.60
CA LYS A 79 23.67 11.68 12.92
C LYS A 79 22.92 12.36 11.76
N GLY A 80 21.62 12.11 11.63
CA GLY A 80 20.75 12.66 10.59
C GLY A 80 20.20 11.60 9.63
N ASP A 81 19.23 12.02 8.81
CA ASP A 81 18.52 11.12 7.90
C ASP A 81 19.39 10.71 6.71
N SER A 82 19.43 9.40 6.41
CA SER A 82 20.01 8.88 5.17
C SER A 82 18.92 8.47 4.21
N CYS A 83 18.76 9.24 3.14
CA CYS A 83 17.80 8.95 2.08
C CYS A 83 18.46 8.27 0.89
N GLN A 84 17.79 7.25 0.36
CA GLN A 84 18.24 6.44 -0.77
C GLN A 84 17.13 6.37 -1.83
N GLN A 85 17.55 6.37 -3.09
CA GLN A 85 16.65 6.26 -4.23
C GLN A 85 16.81 4.89 -4.89
N TYR A 86 15.68 4.27 -5.22
CA TYR A 86 15.57 3.00 -5.90
C TYR A 86 14.65 3.15 -7.11
N ARG A 87 14.98 2.52 -8.22
CA ARG A 87 14.10 2.52 -9.40
C ARG A 87 13.02 1.46 -9.22
N VAL A 88 11.75 1.82 -9.32
CA VAL A 88 10.65 0.84 -9.33
C VAL A 88 10.60 0.18 -10.70
N ILE A 89 10.74 -1.14 -10.72
CA ILE A 89 10.66 -1.97 -11.92
C ILE A 89 9.21 -2.39 -12.16
N GLU A 90 8.51 -2.75 -11.09
CA GLU A 90 7.17 -3.33 -11.19
C GLU A 90 6.34 -2.99 -9.96
N THR A 91 5.05 -2.75 -10.16
CA THR A 91 4.06 -2.59 -9.09
C THR A 91 2.89 -3.54 -9.32
N GLN A 92 2.64 -4.41 -8.34
CA GLN A 92 1.60 -5.41 -8.38
C GLN A 92 0.57 -5.16 -7.26
N GLY A 93 -0.68 -5.57 -7.51
CA GLY A 93 -1.81 -5.32 -6.60
C GLY A 93 -1.84 -6.22 -5.35
N LEU A 94 -2.91 -6.09 -4.57
CA LEU A 94 -3.13 -6.80 -3.31
C LEU A 94 -3.01 -8.33 -3.43
N LEU A 95 -3.44 -8.93 -4.55
CA LEU A 95 -3.31 -10.38 -4.76
C LEU A 95 -1.85 -10.84 -4.75
N ALA A 96 -0.94 -10.04 -5.32
CA ALA A 96 0.48 -10.35 -5.30
C ALA A 96 1.07 -10.20 -3.89
N VAL A 97 0.58 -9.23 -3.10
CA VAL A 97 0.95 -9.08 -1.69
C VAL A 97 0.55 -10.34 -0.90
N ILE A 98 -0.69 -10.79 -1.02
CA ILE A 98 -1.16 -12.01 -0.34
C ILE A 98 -0.31 -13.22 -0.74
N ARG A 99 -0.03 -13.37 -2.04
CA ARG A 99 0.79 -14.47 -2.56
C ARG A 99 2.26 -14.40 -2.13
N HIS A 100 2.75 -13.22 -1.74
CA HIS A 100 4.11 -13.02 -1.25
C HIS A 100 4.22 -13.33 0.25
N LEU A 101 3.12 -13.18 1.00
CA LEU A 101 3.08 -13.38 2.46
C LEU A 101 2.62 -14.79 2.89
N LEU A 102 1.92 -15.52 2.02
CA LEU A 102 1.54 -16.93 2.22
C LEU A 102 2.65 -17.87 1.75
#